data_AF-A0A519TG09-F1
#
_entry.id   AF-A0A519TG09-F1
#
_cell.length_a   1.000
_cell.length_b   1.000
_cell.length_c   1.000
_cell.angle_alpha   90.00
_cell.angle_beta   90.00
_cell.angle_gamma   90.00
#
_symmetry.space_group_name_H-M   'P 1'
#
loop_
_entity.id
_entity.type
_entity.pdbx_description
1 polymer ?
#
loop_
_entity_poly.entity_id
_entity_poly.type
_entity_poly.pdbx_seq_one_letter_code
_entity_poly.pdbx_strand_id
1 'polypeptide(L)' 'VEQVVPILQKRGLLRTDYTGTTLREHLGLPYQNGFLEAGPAASAAVR' A
#
# COMPACT_ATOMS: atom_id res chain seq x y z
N VAL A 1 11.46 6.28 15.70
CA VAL A 1 11.75 5.92 14.28
C VAL A 1 13.06 6.49 13.75
N GLU A 2 13.63 7.52 14.39
CA GLU A 2 14.71 8.38 13.86
C GLU A 2 16.05 7.69 13.54
N GLN A 3 16.34 6.54 14.14
CA GLN A 3 17.67 5.90 14.01
C GLN A 3 17.73 4.94 12.81
N VAL A 4 16.82 3.97 12.72
CA VAL A 4 16.91 2.88 11.73
C VAL A 4 16.23 3.23 10.40
N VAL A 5 15.07 3.91 10.43
CA VAL A 5 14.28 4.21 9.22
C VAL A 5 15.08 5.02 8.18
N PRO A 6 15.81 6.10 8.55
CA PRO A 6 16.60 6.85 7.57
C PRO A 6 17.76 6.06 6.96
N ILE A 7 18.32 5.09 7.70
CA ILE A 7 19.42 4.23 7.20
C ILE A 7 18.89 3.25 6.14
N LEU A 8 17.72 2.66 6.38
CA LEU A 8 17.10 1.72 5.43
C LEU A 8 16.59 2.41 4.16
N GLN A 9 15.98 3.60 4.30
CA GLN A 9 15.53 4.41 3.16
C GLN A 9 16.71 4.86 2.28
N LYS A 10 17.81 5.34 2.86
CA LYS A 10 19.04 5.70 2.12
C LYS A 10 19.67 4.52 1.36
N ARG A 11 19.37 3.28 1.75
CA ARG A 11 19.85 2.05 1.10
C ARG A 11 18.84 1.46 0.11
N GLY A 12 17.67 2.08 -0.09
CA GLY A 12 16.59 1.54 -0.93
C GLY A 12 15.90 0.29 -0.36
N LEU A 13 16.16 -0.06 0.90
CA LEU A 13 15.61 -1.25 1.56
C LEU A 13 14.24 -1.01 2.20
N LEU A 14 13.84 0.26 2.33
CA LEU A 14 12.56 0.67 2.88
C LEU A 14 12.00 1.82 2.06
N ARG A 15 10.69 1.79 1.83
CA ARG A 15 9.95 2.81 1.08
C ARG A 15 10.01 4.18 1.76
N THR A 16 10.05 5.24 0.95
CA THR A 16 9.94 6.64 1.40
C THR A 16 8.49 7.02 1.61
N ASP A 17 7.63 6.62 0.68
CA ASP A 17 6.22 7.00 0.59
C ASP A 17 5.31 5.78 0.43
N TYR A 18 4.03 5.98 0.71
CA TYR A 18 2.97 4.98 0.59
C TYR A 18 2.02 5.37 -0.54
N THR A 19 1.93 4.53 -1.58
CA THR A 19 1.02 4.71 -2.72
C THR A 19 -0.19 3.78 -2.61
N GLY A 20 -1.37 4.30 -2.97
CA GLY A 20 -2.66 3.63 -2.76
C GLY A 20 -3.52 4.32 -1.70
N THR A 21 -4.76 3.89 -1.54
CA THR A 21 -5.72 4.43 -0.55
C THR A 21 -6.03 3.44 0.57
N THR A 22 -5.65 2.17 0.42
CA THR A 22 -5.87 1.14 1.44
C THR A 22 -4.57 0.48 1.90
N LEU A 23 -4.54 0.02 3.16
CA LEU A 23 -3.43 -0.76 3.73
C LEU A 23 -3.11 -2.01 2.89
N ARG A 24 -4.12 -2.58 2.21
CA ARG A 24 -3.96 -3.76 1.35
C ARG A 24 -3.06 -3.47 0.15
N GLU A 25 -3.27 -2.34 -0.53
CA GLU A 25 -2.46 -1.89 -1.66
C GLU A 25 -1.01 -1.66 -1.23
N HIS A 26 -0.80 -0.97 -0.11
CA HIS A 26 0.54 -0.73 0.45
C HIS A 26 1.31 -2.04 0.77
N LEU A 27 0.59 -3.12 1.10
CA LEU A 27 1.16 -4.42 1.43
C LEU A 27 1.16 -5.41 0.24
N GLY A 28 0.60 -5.04 -0.92
CA GLY A 28 0.50 -5.92 -2.09
C GLY A 28 -0.35 -7.19 -1.86
N LEU A 29 -1.29 -7.14 -0.91
CA LEU A 29 -2.02 -8.33 -0.47
C LEU A 29 -3.20 -8.65 -1.41
N PRO A 30 -3.38 -9.91 -1.87
CA PRO A 30 -4.52 -10.24 -2.73
C PRO A 30 -5.86 -10.17 -1.97
N TYR A 31 -6.96 -10.07 -2.71
CA TYR A 31 -8.31 -10.03 -2.16
C TYR A 31 -8.81 -11.43 -1.77
N GLN A 32 -8.50 -11.84 -0.53
CA GLN A 32 -8.86 -13.17 0.01
C GLN A 32 -10.37 -13.38 0.24
N ASN A 33 -11.14 -12.30 0.46
CA ASN A 33 -12.51 -12.37 0.99
C ASN A 33 -13.58 -11.90 -0.01
N GLY A 34 -13.37 -12.10 -1.32
CA GLY A 34 -14.42 -11.90 -2.35
C GLY A 34 -14.75 -10.46 -2.76
N PHE A 35 -14.21 -9.44 -2.07
CA PHE A 35 -14.24 -8.04 -2.50
C PHE A 35 -12.78 -7.60 -2.72
N LEU A 36 -12.29 -7.24 -3.91
CA LEU A 36 -12.90 -7.20 -5.27
C LEU A 36 -11.87 -7.56 -6.35
N GLU A 37 -12.30 -8.19 -7.45
CA GLU A 37 -11.59 -8.17 -8.75
C GLU A 37 -12.30 -7.17 -9.67
N ALA A 38 -11.78 -5.95 -9.79
CA ALA A 38 -12.28 -4.96 -10.73
C ALA A 38 -11.21 -3.93 -11.11
N GLY A 39 -11.13 -3.61 -12.40
CA GLY A 39 -10.25 -2.57 -12.96
C GLY A 39 -10.59 -1.14 -12.51
N PRO A 40 -10.12 -0.10 -13.24
CA PRO A 40 -9.78 1.22 -12.69
C PRO A 40 -10.96 2.17 -12.34
N ALA A 41 -12.01 1.68 -11.67
CA ALA A 41 -13.17 2.45 -11.23
C ALA A 41 -13.70 2.08 -9.82
N ALA A 42 -13.03 1.20 -9.07
CA ALA A 42 -13.52 0.69 -7.78
C ALA A 42 -13.65 1.74 -6.64
N SER A 43 -13.09 2.94 -6.79
CA SER A 43 -13.17 4.02 -5.79
C SER A 43 -14.52 4.76 -5.72
N ALA A 44 -15.53 4.38 -6.51
CA ALA A 44 -16.84 5.02 -6.52
C ALA A 44 -17.84 4.48 -5.48
N ALA A 45 -17.54 3.36 -4.81
CA ALA A 45 -18.54 2.51 -4.15
C ALA A 45 -18.55 2.53 -2.60
N VAL A 46 -17.89 3.50 -1.95
CA VAL A 46 -18.03 3.74 -0.50
C VAL A 46 -18.60 5.14 -0.26
N ARG A 47 -19.92 5.24 -0.44
CA ARG A 47 -20.83 6.28 0.09
C ARG A 47 -22.14 5.62 0.48
#